data_AF-A0A3D2EYC5-F1
#
_entry.id   AF-A0A3D2EYC5-F1
#
_cell.length_a   1.000
_cell.length_b   1.000
_cell.length_c   1.000
_cell.angle_alpha   90.00
_cell.angle_beta   90.00
_cell.angle_gamma   90.00
#
_symmetry.space_group_name_H-M   'P 1'
#
loop_
_entity.id
_entity.type
_entity.pdbx_description
1 polymer ?
#
loop_
_entity_poly.entity_id
_entity_poly.type
_entity_poly.pdbx_seq_one_letter_code
_entity_poly.pdbx_strand_id
1 'polypeptide(L)'
;TRRDIVALLRQRHNIDNPEDDGDKDDFYARSFEQAMEIINTVTMSITLFLGLIAGISLLVGGVGIMNIMLVSVTERTKEIGLRKAVGARRIDILLQFLLEAIVLTLIGGVIGVIGAIGLGLLMTAVANKLLGGITYAITLTSILLPLITAIVVGLIFGIYPARKAAKLSPIEAMGYE
;
A
#
# COMPACT_ATOMS: atom_id res chain seq x y z
N THR A 1 -14.02 5.25 39.52
CA THR A 1 -14.40 4.78 38.17
C THR A 1 -15.36 5.78 37.52
N ARG A 2 -15.51 5.81 36.19
CA ARG A 2 -16.47 6.70 35.47
C ARG A 2 -17.86 6.71 36.13
N ARG A 3 -18.36 5.53 36.52
CA ARG A 3 -19.62 5.34 37.24
C ARG A 3 -19.69 6.13 38.56
N ASP A 4 -18.62 6.17 39.34
CA ASP A 4 -18.57 6.89 40.61
C ASP A 4 -18.56 8.41 40.40
N ILE A 5 -17.88 8.87 39.35
CA ILE A 5 -17.86 10.30 38.97
C ILE A 5 -19.26 10.73 38.48
N VAL A 6 -19.91 9.90 37.66
CA VAL A 6 -21.29 10.13 37.20
C VAL A 6 -22.25 10.15 38.38
N ALA A 7 -22.16 9.18 39.30
CA ALA A 7 -23.02 9.12 40.48
C ALA A 7 -22.86 10.35 41.39
N LEU A 8 -21.62 10.80 41.63
CA LEU A 8 -21.35 12.01 42.41
C LEU A 8 -21.85 13.29 41.71
N LEU A 9 -21.73 13.38 40.38
CA LEU A 9 -22.24 14.52 39.62
C LEU A 9 -23.77 14.56 39.61
N ARG A 10 -24.45 13.41 39.42
CA ARG A 10 -25.92 13.32 39.54
C ARG A 10 -26.41 13.74 40.92
N GLN A 11 -25.72 13.29 41.98
CA GLN A 11 -26.04 13.67 43.35
C GLN A 11 -25.85 15.18 43.61
N ARG A 12 -24.80 15.78 43.04
CA ARG A 12 -24.51 17.22 43.21
C ARG A 12 -25.45 18.11 42.39
N HIS A 13 -25.87 17.65 41.22
CA HIS A 13 -26.79 18.37 40.33
C HIS A 13 -28.27 18.07 40.65
N ASN A 14 -28.55 17.20 41.63
CA ASN A 14 -29.89 16.76 42.01
C ASN A 14 -30.69 16.19 40.83
N ILE A 15 -30.01 15.40 39.99
CA ILE A 15 -30.60 14.76 38.81
C ILE A 15 -30.95 13.32 39.18
N ASP A 16 -32.25 13.01 39.15
CA ASP A 16 -32.75 11.65 39.33
C ASP A 16 -32.90 10.97 37.96
N ASN A 17 -31.91 10.16 37.61
CA ASN A 17 -31.83 9.46 36.33
C ASN A 17 -31.47 7.97 36.53
N PRO A 18 -32.41 7.16 37.05
CA PRO A 18 -32.18 5.75 37.36
C PRO A 18 -32.11 4.84 36.11
N GLU A 19 -32.60 5.30 34.96
CA GLU A 19 -32.61 4.57 33.69
C GLU A 19 -31.39 4.86 32.79
N ASP A 20 -30.43 5.69 33.26
CA ASP A 20 -29.24 6.11 32.51
C ASP A 20 -29.56 6.81 31.18
N ASP A 21 -30.65 7.59 31.17
CA ASP A 21 -31.17 8.30 30.01
C ASP A 21 -30.30 9.53 29.70
N GLY A 22 -29.58 9.52 28.56
CA GLY A 22 -28.55 10.52 28.23
C GLY A 22 -29.06 11.95 28.09
N ASP A 23 -30.36 12.14 27.86
CA ASP A 23 -30.99 13.46 27.69
C ASP A 23 -31.35 14.15 29.02
N LYS A 24 -31.33 13.42 30.14
CA LYS A 24 -31.64 13.97 31.48
C LYS A 24 -30.41 14.42 32.27
N ASP A 25 -29.22 14.02 31.83
CA ASP A 25 -27.96 14.47 32.44
C ASP A 25 -27.54 15.81 31.80
N ASP A 26 -27.32 16.84 32.63
CA ASP A 26 -26.82 18.15 32.18
C ASP A 26 -25.29 18.17 31.99
N PHE A 27 -24.62 17.02 32.15
CA PHE A 27 -23.17 16.87 32.12
C PHE A 27 -22.71 15.68 31.27
N TYR A 28 -21.54 15.81 30.64
CA TYR A 28 -20.90 14.73 29.90
C TYR A 28 -19.69 14.21 30.65
N ALA A 29 -19.82 13.06 31.31
CA ALA A 29 -18.68 12.36 31.89
C ALA A 29 -18.05 11.42 30.84
N ARG A 30 -17.05 11.92 30.12
CA ARG A 30 -16.19 11.11 29.24
C ARG A 30 -15.06 10.53 30.09
N SER A 31 -14.87 9.21 30.05
CA SER A 31 -13.63 8.62 30.60
C SER A 31 -12.48 8.85 29.63
N PHE A 32 -11.25 8.88 30.16
CA PHE A 32 -10.04 8.89 29.33
C PHE A 32 -10.04 7.72 28.32
N GLU A 33 -10.54 6.56 28.74
CA GLU A 33 -10.72 5.37 27.90
C GLU A 33 -11.63 5.64 26.68
N GLN A 34 -12.77 6.33 26.88
CA GLN A 34 -13.67 6.68 25.77
C GLN A 34 -13.05 7.70 24.80
N ALA A 35 -12.25 8.65 25.30
CA ALA A 35 -11.55 9.57 24.43
C ALA A 35 -10.50 8.84 23.57
N MET A 36 -9.75 7.91 24.17
CA MET A 36 -8.79 7.07 23.44
C MET A 36 -9.46 6.15 22.42
N GLU A 37 -10.62 5.60 22.74
CA GLU A 37 -11.41 4.78 21.82
C GLU A 37 -11.80 5.58 20.57
N ILE A 38 -12.33 6.80 20.74
CA ILE A 38 -12.69 7.68 19.62
C ILE A 38 -11.46 7.99 18.75
N ILE A 39 -10.33 8.36 19.37
CA ILE A 39 -9.09 8.65 18.63
C ILE A 39 -8.65 7.42 17.82
N ASN A 40 -8.63 6.24 18.44
CA ASN A 40 -8.24 4.99 17.77
C ASN A 40 -9.17 4.66 16.61
N THR A 41 -10.49 4.80 16.77
CA THR A 41 -11.46 4.57 15.69
C THR A 41 -11.24 5.53 14.53
N VAL A 42 -11.02 6.82 14.80
CA VAL A 42 -10.75 7.83 13.76
C VAL A 42 -9.43 7.54 13.06
N THR A 43 -8.35 7.26 13.80
CA THR A 43 -7.05 6.91 13.22
C THR A 43 -7.16 5.66 12.36
N MET A 44 -7.80 4.60 12.83
CA MET A 44 -8.00 3.36 12.07
C MET A 44 -8.80 3.60 10.78
N SER A 45 -9.83 4.45 10.84
CA SER A 45 -10.62 4.82 9.66
C SER A 45 -9.78 5.55 8.61
N ILE A 46 -8.95 6.51 9.03
CA ILE A 46 -8.02 7.22 8.15
C ILE A 46 -6.98 6.26 7.57
N THR A 47 -6.40 5.38 8.39
CA THR A 47 -5.42 4.38 7.94
C THR A 47 -6.02 3.46 6.89
N LEU A 48 -7.24 2.96 7.11
CA LEU A 48 -7.93 2.11 6.15
C LEU A 48 -8.21 2.85 4.84
N PHE A 49 -8.72 4.09 4.93
CA PHE A 49 -9.02 4.91 3.77
C PHE A 49 -7.77 5.19 2.92
N LEU A 50 -6.66 5.60 3.55
CA LEU A 50 -5.38 5.78 2.86
C LEU A 50 -4.84 4.47 2.29
N GLY A 51 -5.00 3.37 3.02
CA GLY A 51 -4.63 2.02 2.58
C GLY A 51 -5.40 1.60 1.32
N LEU A 52 -6.69 1.93 1.23
CA LEU A 52 -7.51 1.66 0.05
C LEU A 52 -7.04 2.47 -1.17
N ILE A 53 -6.76 3.76 -0.99
CA ILE A 53 -6.23 4.61 -2.07
C ILE A 53 -4.87 4.08 -2.54
N ALA A 54 -4.00 3.71 -1.61
CA ALA A 54 -2.71 3.09 -1.93
C ALA A 54 -2.90 1.78 -2.69
N GLY A 55 -3.83 0.93 -2.27
CA GLY A 55 -4.16 -0.33 -2.95
C GLY A 55 -4.67 -0.11 -4.37
N ILE A 56 -5.58 0.84 -4.59
CA ILE A 56 -6.06 1.19 -5.94
C ILE A 56 -4.90 1.72 -6.79
N SER A 57 -4.03 2.55 -6.23
CA SER A 57 -2.87 3.10 -6.92
C SER A 57 -1.89 2.00 -7.35
N LEU A 58 -1.68 0.99 -6.50
CA LEU A 58 -0.89 -0.19 -6.83
C LEU A 58 -1.53 -1.02 -7.95
N LEU A 59 -2.86 -1.18 -7.95
CA LEU A 59 -3.56 -1.88 -9.03
C LEU A 59 -3.39 -1.15 -10.37
N VAL A 60 -3.63 0.16 -10.42
CA VAL A 60 -3.47 0.96 -11.65
C VAL A 60 -2.01 0.95 -12.12
N GLY A 61 -1.05 1.11 -11.21
CA GLY A 61 0.37 1.00 -11.52
C GLY A 61 0.75 -0.38 -12.04
N GLY A 62 0.24 -1.44 -11.40
CA GLY A 62 0.45 -2.83 -11.82
C GLY A 62 -0.11 -3.12 -13.22
N VAL A 63 -1.30 -2.63 -13.55
CA VAL A 63 -1.86 -2.72 -14.92
C VAL A 63 -0.98 -1.99 -15.93
N GLY A 64 -0.44 -0.82 -15.56
CA GLY A 64 0.52 -0.09 -16.40
C GLY A 64 1.78 -0.92 -16.70
N ILE A 65 2.35 -1.56 -15.67
CA ILE A 65 3.53 -2.43 -15.80
C ILE A 65 3.21 -3.63 -16.70
N MET A 66 2.05 -4.26 -16.49
CA MET A 66 1.59 -5.36 -17.34
C MET A 66 1.49 -4.93 -18.81
N ASN A 67 0.95 -3.74 -19.09
CA ASN A 67 0.84 -3.23 -20.47
C ASN A 67 2.20 -2.96 -21.10
N ILE A 68 3.10 -2.29 -20.39
CA ILE A 68 4.47 -2.04 -20.86
C ILE A 68 5.16 -3.37 -21.18
N MET A 69 5.02 -4.36 -20.30
CA MET A 69 5.58 -5.70 -20.51
C MET A 69 4.93 -6.44 -21.68
N LEU A 70 3.64 -6.27 -21.94
CA LEU A 70 3.00 -6.85 -23.13
C LEU A 70 3.55 -6.25 -24.41
N VAL A 71 3.74 -4.93 -24.44
CA VAL A 71 4.34 -4.21 -25.59
C VAL A 71 5.79 -4.65 -25.79
N SER A 72 6.59 -4.74 -24.73
CA SER A 72 7.99 -5.16 -24.83
C SER A 72 8.14 -6.60 -25.35
N VAL A 73 7.21 -7.51 -24.99
CA VAL A 73 7.16 -8.86 -25.54
C VAL A 73 6.87 -8.84 -27.03
N THR A 74 5.96 -7.98 -27.49
CA THR A 74 5.66 -7.87 -28.92
C THR A 74 6.82 -7.27 -29.72
N GLU A 75 7.51 -6.26 -29.20
CA GLU A 75 8.69 -5.67 -29.84
C GLU A 75 9.85 -6.66 -29.93
N ARG A 76 10.08 -7.44 -28.86
CA ARG A 76 11.17 -8.42 -28.78
C ARG A 76 10.78 -9.81 -29.31
N THR A 77 9.68 -9.94 -30.07
CA THR A 77 9.16 -11.24 -30.55
C THR A 77 10.20 -12.05 -31.33
N LYS A 78 10.90 -11.41 -32.28
CA LYS A 78 11.93 -12.07 -33.10
C LYS A 78 13.10 -12.58 -32.27
N GLU A 79 13.55 -11.81 -31.26
CA GLU A 79 14.62 -12.22 -30.35
C GLU A 79 14.22 -13.44 -29.50
N ILE A 80 12.98 -13.45 -28.99
CA ILE A 80 12.44 -14.59 -28.22
C ILE A 80 12.37 -15.84 -29.11
N GLY A 81 11.93 -15.68 -30.36
CA GLY A 81 11.89 -16.73 -31.37
C GLY A 81 13.27 -17.34 -31.62
N LEU A 82 14.28 -16.48 -31.83
CA LEU A 82 15.66 -16.90 -32.04
C LEU A 82 16.22 -17.66 -30.83
N ARG A 83 16.00 -17.16 -29.60
CA ARG A 83 16.44 -17.86 -28.38
C ARG A 83 15.83 -19.26 -28.27
N LYS A 84 14.54 -19.41 -28.59
CA LYS A 84 13.88 -20.71 -28.58
C LYS A 84 14.34 -21.64 -29.70
N ALA A 85 14.65 -21.10 -30.89
CA ALA A 85 15.20 -21.88 -31.99
C ALA A 85 16.58 -22.49 -31.66
N VAL A 86 17.38 -21.77 -30.86
CA VAL A 86 18.69 -22.24 -30.37
C VAL A 86 18.56 -23.14 -29.12
N GLY A 87 17.34 -23.38 -28.62
CA GLY A 87 17.06 -24.38 -27.57
C GLY A 87 16.65 -23.82 -26.20
N ALA A 88 16.38 -22.52 -26.06
CA ALA A 88 15.87 -21.96 -24.80
C ALA A 88 14.53 -22.59 -24.42
N ARG A 89 14.39 -23.04 -23.17
CA ARG A 89 13.16 -23.63 -22.66
C ARG A 89 12.14 -22.52 -22.38
N ARG A 90 10.86 -22.89 -22.37
CA ARG A 90 9.76 -21.97 -22.01
C ARG A 90 9.96 -21.34 -20.62
N ILE A 91 10.53 -22.11 -19.69
CA ILE A 91 10.81 -21.63 -18.33
C ILE A 91 11.91 -20.58 -18.27
N ASP A 92 12.92 -20.66 -19.15
CA ASP A 92 14.02 -19.68 -19.19
C ASP A 92 13.48 -18.32 -19.61
N ILE A 93 12.63 -18.30 -20.64
CA ILE A 93 11.94 -17.09 -21.11
C ILE A 93 10.97 -16.57 -20.05
N LEU A 94 10.20 -17.46 -19.41
CA LEU A 94 9.28 -17.08 -18.33
C LEU A 94 10.02 -16.38 -17.19
N LEU A 95 11.11 -16.98 -16.70
CA LEU A 95 11.91 -16.43 -15.59
C LEU A 95 12.58 -15.12 -15.98
N GLN A 96 13.06 -14.99 -17.21
CA GLN A 96 13.66 -13.75 -17.69
C GLN A 96 12.68 -12.58 -17.62
N PHE A 97 11.49 -12.73 -18.22
CA PHE A 97 10.49 -11.65 -18.21
C PHE A 97 9.90 -11.40 -16.81
N LEU A 98 9.79 -12.44 -15.99
CA LEU A 98 9.33 -12.28 -14.60
C LEU A 98 10.34 -11.50 -13.76
N LEU A 99 11.63 -11.81 -13.90
CA LEU A 99 12.70 -11.05 -13.24
C LEU A 99 12.77 -9.62 -13.75
N GLU A 100 12.59 -9.37 -15.05
CA GLU A 100 12.51 -8.01 -15.61
C GLU A 100 11.35 -7.22 -14.97
N ALA A 101 10.17 -7.83 -14.83
CA ALA A 101 9.04 -7.21 -14.13
C ALA A 101 9.34 -6.91 -12.65
N ILE A 102 9.92 -7.87 -11.91
CA ILE A 102 10.28 -7.69 -10.49
C ILE A 102 11.34 -6.60 -10.33
N VAL A 103 12.34 -6.55 -11.20
CA VAL A 103 13.38 -5.51 -11.15
C VAL A 103 12.77 -4.14 -11.43
N LEU A 104 11.90 -4.02 -12.44
CA LEU A 104 11.20 -2.77 -12.73
C LEU A 104 10.37 -2.29 -11.53
N THR A 105 9.61 -3.19 -10.89
CA THR A 105 8.78 -2.82 -9.74
C THR A 105 9.62 -2.52 -8.50
N LEU A 106 10.73 -3.25 -8.28
CA LEU A 106 11.67 -2.98 -7.20
C LEU A 106 12.36 -1.62 -7.36
N ILE A 107 12.79 -1.25 -8.56
CA ILE A 107 13.36 0.07 -8.83
C ILE A 107 12.34 1.15 -8.48
N GLY A 108 11.09 1.00 -8.94
CA GLY A 108 9.99 1.90 -8.58
C GLY A 108 9.75 1.95 -7.06
N GLY A 109 9.79 0.79 -6.39
CA GLY A 109 9.64 0.68 -4.94
C GLY A 109 10.76 1.38 -4.17
N VAL A 110 12.01 1.23 -4.58
CA VAL A 110 13.16 1.91 -3.98
C VAL A 110 13.05 3.42 -4.17
N ILE A 111 12.72 3.88 -5.38
CA ILE A 111 12.49 5.31 -5.66
C ILE A 111 11.34 5.84 -4.79
N GLY A 112 10.25 5.08 -4.67
CA GLY A 112 9.11 5.43 -3.82
C GLY A 112 9.47 5.54 -2.35
N VAL A 113 10.26 4.60 -1.80
CA VAL A 113 10.72 4.64 -0.40
C VAL A 113 11.62 5.84 -0.16
N ILE A 114 12.58 6.11 -1.06
CA ILE A 114 13.46 7.28 -0.95
C ILE A 114 12.64 8.57 -1.00
N GLY A 115 11.69 8.67 -1.93
CA GLY A 115 10.79 9.81 -2.04
C GLY A 115 9.93 10.00 -0.79
N ALA A 116 9.38 8.91 -0.24
CA ALA A 116 8.57 8.94 0.98
C ALA A 116 9.37 9.42 2.20
N ILE A 117 10.61 8.93 2.37
CA ILE A 117 11.51 9.38 3.44
C ILE A 117 11.85 10.86 3.25
N GLY A 118 12.21 11.28 2.03
CA GLY A 118 12.56 12.67 1.72
C GLY A 118 11.40 13.63 1.98
N LEU A 119 10.19 13.28 1.54
CA LEU A 119 8.97 14.05 1.80
C LEU A 119 8.62 14.07 3.29
N GLY A 120 8.77 12.94 3.99
CA GLY A 120 8.53 12.83 5.44
C GLY A 120 9.44 13.76 6.24
N LEU A 121 10.73 13.79 5.93
CA LEU A 121 11.70 14.70 6.54
C LEU A 121 11.37 16.18 6.25
N LEU A 122 11.01 16.49 5.00
CA LEU A 122 10.64 17.85 4.60
C LEU A 122 9.37 18.35 5.30
N MET A 123 8.33 17.53 5.35
CA MET A 123 7.10 17.87 6.07
C MET A 123 7.36 18.07 7.56
N THR A 124 8.20 17.24 8.16
CA THR A 124 8.55 17.35 9.58
C THR A 124 9.34 18.63 9.88
N ALA A 125 10.26 19.02 9.00
CA ALA A 125 10.97 20.29 9.12
C ALA A 125 10.02 21.50 9.06
N VAL A 126 9.06 21.48 8.13
CA VAL A 126 8.04 22.54 8.01
C VAL A 126 7.11 22.56 9.22
N ALA A 127 6.64 21.39 9.65
CA ALA A 127 5.70 21.27 10.76
C ALA A 127 6.32 21.69 12.11
N ASN A 128 7.60 21.36 12.34
CA ASN A 128 8.33 21.82 13.53
C ASN A 128 8.47 23.34 13.61
N LYS A 129 8.50 24.04 12.46
CA LYS A 129 8.53 25.51 12.42
C LYS A 129 7.17 26.14 12.78
N LEU A 130 6.06 25.44 12.53
CA LEU A 130 4.70 25.95 12.70
C LEU A 130 4.07 25.56 14.04
N LEU A 131 4.21 24.30 14.42
CA LEU A 131 3.46 23.68 15.53
C LEU A 131 4.38 23.23 16.68
N GLY A 132 5.66 22.99 16.38
CA GLY A 132 6.66 22.49 17.34
C GLY A 132 6.44 21.04 17.77
N GLY A 133 7.53 20.28 17.92
CA GLY A 133 7.52 18.98 18.63
C GLY A 133 7.06 17.76 17.82
N ILE A 134 7.03 17.81 16.49
CA ILE A 134 6.70 16.65 15.66
C ILE A 134 7.99 15.88 15.36
N THR A 135 8.00 14.60 15.73
CA THR A 135 9.11 13.68 15.46
C THR A 135 8.72 12.70 14.36
N TYR A 136 9.61 12.54 13.38
CA TYR A 136 9.45 11.57 12.30
C TYR A 136 10.26 10.33 12.60
N ALA A 137 9.57 9.21 12.82
CA ALA A 137 10.20 7.93 13.10
C ALA A 137 10.26 7.08 11.84
N ILE A 138 11.47 6.75 11.39
CA ILE A 138 11.69 5.79 10.31
C ILE A 138 11.85 4.42 10.96
N THR A 139 10.87 3.55 10.75
CA THR A 139 10.91 2.18 11.26
C THR A 139 11.31 1.22 10.15
N LEU A 140 11.91 0.08 10.51
CA LEU A 140 12.31 -0.93 9.53
C LEU A 140 11.11 -1.47 8.75
N THR A 141 9.94 -1.56 9.38
CA THR A 141 8.69 -1.98 8.73
C THR A 141 8.24 -1.00 7.66
N SER A 142 8.43 0.32 7.86
CA SER A 142 8.12 1.35 6.86
C SER A 142 8.98 1.24 5.59
N ILE A 143 10.15 0.61 5.67
CA ILE A 143 11.05 0.39 4.52
C ILE A 143 10.77 -0.96 3.86
N LEU A 144 10.68 -2.02 4.65
CA LEU A 144 10.53 -3.39 4.12
C LEU A 144 9.16 -3.63 3.52
N LEU A 145 8.09 -3.09 4.11
CA LEU A 145 6.73 -3.37 3.66
C LEU A 145 6.50 -2.90 2.22
N PRO A 146 6.84 -1.64 1.81
CA PRO A 146 6.73 -1.22 0.42
C PRO A 146 7.55 -2.06 -0.56
N LEU A 147 8.78 -2.44 -0.19
CA LEU A 147 9.66 -3.25 -1.05
C LEU A 147 9.10 -4.64 -1.28
N ILE A 148 8.57 -5.29 -0.23
CA ILE A 148 7.90 -6.59 -0.36
C ILE A 148 6.65 -6.46 -1.23
N THR A 149 5.84 -5.41 -1.03
CA THR A 149 4.67 -5.18 -1.88
C THR A 149 5.04 -4.95 -3.35
N ALA A 150 6.17 -4.29 -3.63
CA ALA A 150 6.66 -4.10 -5.00
C ALA A 150 7.03 -5.43 -5.67
N ILE A 151 7.66 -6.36 -4.95
CA ILE A 151 7.96 -7.71 -5.47
C ILE A 151 6.66 -8.46 -5.77
N VAL A 152 5.70 -8.43 -4.84
CA VAL A 152 4.40 -9.10 -4.99
C VAL A 152 3.63 -8.56 -6.21
N VAL A 153 3.59 -7.23 -6.37
CA VAL A 153 2.97 -6.58 -7.52
C VAL A 153 3.67 -6.97 -8.82
N GLY A 154 5.00 -6.97 -8.85
CA GLY A 154 5.78 -7.39 -10.02
C GLY A 154 5.53 -8.85 -10.41
N LEU A 155 5.39 -9.74 -9.43
CA LEU A 155 5.01 -11.13 -9.67
C LEU A 155 3.59 -11.26 -10.24
N ILE A 156 2.60 -10.62 -9.60
CA ILE A 156 1.19 -10.71 -10.00
C ILE A 156 0.96 -10.17 -11.40
N PHE A 157 1.49 -8.98 -11.70
CA PHE A 157 1.26 -8.32 -12.98
C PHE A 157 2.25 -8.75 -14.07
N GLY A 158 3.43 -9.27 -13.70
CA GLY A 158 4.44 -9.79 -14.63
C GLY A 158 4.19 -11.21 -15.12
N ILE A 159 3.44 -12.04 -14.38
CA ILE A 159 3.25 -13.46 -14.75
C ILE A 159 2.49 -13.64 -16.06
N TYR A 160 1.49 -12.79 -16.34
CA TYR A 160 0.70 -12.86 -17.56
C TYR A 160 1.54 -12.58 -18.82
N PRO A 161 2.23 -11.43 -18.94
CA PRO A 161 3.08 -11.15 -20.10
C PRO A 161 4.24 -12.15 -20.22
N ALA A 162 4.86 -12.54 -19.10
CA ALA A 162 5.93 -13.54 -19.11
C ALA A 162 5.45 -14.91 -19.66
N ARG A 163 4.23 -15.33 -19.29
CA ARG A 163 3.62 -16.55 -19.85
C ARG A 163 3.30 -16.41 -21.34
N LYS A 164 2.87 -15.23 -21.78
CA LYS A 164 2.65 -14.93 -23.21
C LYS A 164 3.96 -15.06 -23.99
N ALA A 165 5.04 -14.45 -23.48
CA ALA A 165 6.40 -14.56 -24.04
C ALA A 165 6.88 -16.02 -24.12
N ALA A 166 6.70 -16.77 -23.04
CA ALA A 166 7.12 -18.17 -22.94
C ALA A 166 6.37 -19.11 -23.90
N LYS A 167 5.15 -18.78 -24.34
CA LYS A 167 4.33 -19.61 -25.23
C LYS A 167 4.54 -19.37 -26.73
N LEU A 168 5.17 -18.25 -27.13
CA LEU A 168 5.49 -17.96 -28.54
C LEU A 168 6.23 -19.11 -29.24
N SER A 169 5.79 -19.52 -30.42
CA SER A 169 6.50 -20.53 -31.21
C SER A 169 7.63 -19.89 -32.04
N PRO A 170 8.75 -20.59 -32.28
CA PRO A 170 9.83 -20.06 -33.13
C PRO A 170 9.39 -19.77 -34.56
N ILE A 171 8.49 -20.59 -35.11
CA ILE A 171 7.97 -20.44 -36.47
C ILE A 171 7.11 -19.18 -36.60
N GLU A 172 6.15 -18.96 -35.69
CA GLU A 172 5.32 -17.74 -35.70
C GLU A 172 6.15 -16.48 -35.47
N ALA A 173 7.20 -16.57 -34.63
CA ALA A 173 8.07 -15.43 -34.34
C ALA A 173 8.96 -15.03 -35.53
N MET A 174 9.29 -15.96 -36.42
CA MET A 174 10.09 -15.70 -37.63
C MET A 174 9.26 -15.48 -38.89
N GLY A 175 8.02 -15.98 -38.91
CA GLY A 175 7.09 -15.85 -40.05
C GLY A 175 6.27 -14.55 -40.08
N TYR A 176 6.51 -13.61 -39.16
CA TYR A 176 5.90 -12.28 -39.18
C TYR A 176 6.71 -11.36 -40.13
N GLU A 177 6.41 -11.50 -41.42
CA GLU A 177 6.35 -10.43 -42.44
C GLU A 177 5.00 -10.53 -43.16
#